data_AF-A0A3S1CAT4-F1
#
_entry.id   AF-A0A3S1CAT4-F1
#
_cell.length_a   1.000
_cell.length_b   1.000
_cell.length_c   1.000
_cell.angle_alpha   90.00
_cell.angle_beta   90.00
_cell.angle_gamma   90.00
#
_symmetry.space_group_name_H-M   'P 1'
#
loop_
_entity.id
_entity.type
_entity.pdbx_description
1 polymer ?
#
loop_
_entity_poly.entity_id
_entity_poly.type
_entity_poly.pdbx_seq_one_letter_code
_entity_poly.pdbx_strand_id
1 'polypeptide(L)'
;AHPGPTALAIVGGENGAGLVVNATAKALPAGYRPGYDAARGIGRVAAMIRSTRYQGETAAACLARLGPAGIAEAYRQAQTEKRK
;
A
#
# COMPACT_ATOMS: atom_id res chain seq x y z
N ALA A 1 9.92 -0.34 -15.42
CA ALA A 1 9.84 0.04 -14.00
C ALA A 1 10.38 1.47 -13.83
N HIS A 2 9.83 2.26 -12.90
CA HIS A 2 10.29 3.63 -12.63
C HIS A 2 11.20 3.62 -11.38
N PRO A 3 12.54 3.66 -11.53
CA PRO A 3 13.46 3.46 -10.40
C PRO A 3 13.58 4.68 -9.46
N GLY A 4 12.98 5.82 -9.83
CA GLY A 4 12.91 7.00 -8.97
C GLY A 4 11.94 6.83 -7.78
N PRO A 5 11.97 7.74 -6.79
CA PRO A 5 11.04 7.72 -5.66
C PRO A 5 9.59 7.70 -6.12
N THR A 6 8.78 6.81 -5.55
CA THR A 6 7.35 6.69 -5.86
C THR A 6 6.53 6.77 -4.58
N ALA A 7 5.32 7.33 -4.68
CA ALA A 7 4.37 7.29 -3.56
C ALA A 7 4.03 5.83 -3.20
N LEU A 8 3.84 4.98 -4.23
CA LEU A 8 3.61 3.55 -4.10
C LEU A 8 4.30 2.80 -5.26
N ALA A 9 5.02 1.73 -4.94
CA ALA A 9 5.54 0.77 -5.91
C ALA A 9 5.21 -0.67 -5.49
N ILE A 10 4.95 -1.53 -6.48
CA ILE A 10 4.80 -2.97 -6.28
C ILE A 10 6.06 -3.65 -6.80
N VAL A 11 6.65 -4.51 -5.98
CA VAL A 11 7.81 -5.33 -6.34
C VAL A 11 7.45 -6.79 -6.25
N GLY A 12 7.76 -7.55 -7.30
CA GLY A 12 7.68 -9.01 -7.26
C GLY A 12 8.89 -9.58 -6.53
N GLY A 13 8.67 -10.59 -5.69
CA GLY A 13 9.72 -11.38 -5.06
C GLY A 13 9.25 -12.81 -4.84
N GLU A 14 10.14 -13.65 -4.33
CA GLU A 14 9.86 -15.06 -3.99
C GLU A 14 8.68 -15.24 -3.02
N ASN A 15 8.40 -14.22 -2.20
CA ASN A 15 7.28 -14.19 -1.25
C ASN A 15 5.97 -13.60 -1.83
N GLY A 16 5.89 -13.41 -3.15
CA GLY A 16 4.75 -12.79 -3.84
C GLY A 16 4.99 -11.31 -4.14
N ALA A 17 4.03 -10.44 -3.80
CA ALA A 17 4.10 -9.01 -4.12
C ALA A 17 4.37 -8.17 -2.86
N GLY A 18 5.48 -7.45 -2.87
CA GLY A 18 5.85 -6.46 -1.88
C GLY A 18 5.33 -5.06 -2.23
N LEU A 19 4.81 -4.34 -1.24
CA LEU A 19 4.45 -2.93 -1.35
C LEU A 19 5.60 -2.06 -0.81
N VAL A 20 6.12 -1.17 -1.64
CA VAL A 20 7.06 -0.11 -1.26
C VAL A 20 6.30 1.21 -1.20
N VAL A 21 6.56 2.00 -0.16
CA VAL A 21 5.85 3.24 0.14
C VAL A 21 6.85 4.38 0.29
N ASN A 22 6.62 5.50 -0.42
CA ASN A 22 7.48 6.70 -0.37
C ASN A 22 8.98 6.41 -0.58
N ALA A 23 9.29 5.41 -1.41
CA ALA A 23 10.65 4.96 -1.65
C ALA A 23 10.80 4.42 -3.09
N THR A 24 12.01 4.03 -3.43
CA THR A 24 12.31 3.40 -4.72
C THR A 24 11.99 1.90 -4.66
N ALA A 25 11.70 1.28 -5.80
CA ALA A 25 11.48 -0.16 -5.90
C ALA A 25 12.67 -1.04 -5.46
N LYS A 26 13.84 -0.46 -5.15
CA LYS A 26 14.98 -1.18 -4.55
C LYS A 26 14.87 -1.30 -3.02
N ALA A 27 14.04 -0.49 -2.37
CA ALA A 27 13.86 -0.52 -0.93
C ALA A 27 13.17 -1.80 -0.47
N LEU A 28 13.44 -2.21 0.77
CA LEU A 28 12.74 -3.34 1.38
C LEU A 28 11.23 -3.04 1.46
N PRO A 29 10.36 -3.94 0.99
CA PRO A 29 8.92 -3.74 1.05
C PRO A 29 8.42 -3.59 2.48
N ALA A 30 7.55 -2.60 2.68
CA ALA A 30 6.92 -2.36 3.96
C ALA A 30 5.92 -3.48 4.32
N GLY A 31 5.49 -4.29 3.34
CA GLY A 31 4.73 -5.50 3.57
C GLY A 31 4.69 -6.38 2.32
N TYR A 32 4.52 -7.69 2.53
CA TYR A 32 4.35 -8.68 1.48
C TYR A 32 2.96 -9.30 1.55
N ARG A 33 2.41 -9.65 0.37
CA ARG A 33 1.32 -10.62 0.28
C ARG A 33 1.74 -11.80 -0.59
N PRO A 34 1.49 -13.04 -0.13
CA PRO A 34 1.78 -14.24 -0.91
C PRO A 34 0.88 -14.33 -2.15
N GLY A 35 1.39 -14.95 -3.21
CA GLY A 35 0.63 -15.27 -4.43
C GLY A 35 0.05 -14.06 -5.19
N TYR A 36 -1.00 -14.29 -5.98
CA TYR A 36 -1.71 -13.28 -6.77
C TYR A 36 -2.58 -12.31 -5.91
N ASP A 37 -2.38 -12.27 -4.59
CA ASP A 37 -3.24 -11.55 -3.63
C ASP A 37 -2.87 -10.06 -3.47
N ALA A 38 -1.89 -9.58 -4.23
CA ALA A 38 -1.49 -8.17 -4.31
C ALA A 38 -2.67 -7.23 -4.59
N ALA A 39 -3.56 -7.65 -5.50
CA ALA A 39 -4.73 -6.88 -5.90
C ALA A 39 -5.67 -6.60 -4.70
N ARG A 40 -5.81 -7.55 -3.77
CA ARG A 40 -6.61 -7.36 -2.56
C ARG A 40 -5.96 -6.36 -1.60
N GLY A 41 -4.63 -6.41 -1.46
CA GLY A 41 -3.87 -5.43 -0.69
C GLY A 41 -3.99 -4.02 -1.27
N ILE A 42 -3.86 -3.87 -2.59
CA ILE A 42 -4.02 -2.59 -3.29
C ILE A 42 -5.44 -2.05 -3.12
N GLY A 43 -6.46 -2.91 -3.25
CA GLY A 43 -7.86 -2.53 -3.05
C GLY A 43 -8.13 -1.94 -1.65
N ARG A 44 -7.46 -2.45 -0.61
CA ARG A 44 -7.58 -1.91 0.75
C ARG A 44 -6.90 -0.56 0.91
N VAL A 45 -5.71 -0.38 0.35
CA VAL A 45 -5.04 0.92 0.33
C VAL A 45 -5.92 1.95 -0.38
N ALA A 46 -6.54 1.59 -1.51
CA ALA A 46 -7.48 2.45 -2.22
C ALA A 46 -8.73 2.78 -1.37
N ALA A 47 -9.30 1.81 -0.67
CA ALA A 47 -10.44 2.02 0.23
C ALA A 47 -10.08 2.93 1.41
N MET A 48 -8.91 2.76 2.01
CA MET A 48 -8.39 3.61 3.09
C MET A 48 -8.22 5.05 2.63
N ILE A 49 -7.61 5.28 1.47
CA ILE A 49 -7.49 6.63 0.89
C ILE A 49 -8.88 7.23 0.72
N ARG A 50 -9.81 6.49 0.11
CA ARG A 50 -11.18 6.98 -0.12
C ARG A 50 -11.89 7.37 1.18
N SER A 51 -11.67 6.65 2.27
CA SER A 51 -12.33 6.90 3.56
C SER A 51 -11.68 7.99 4.42
N THR A 52 -10.39 8.27 4.22
CA THR A 52 -9.60 9.12 5.13
C THR A 52 -9.07 10.39 4.48
N ARG A 53 -9.21 10.52 3.15
CA ARG A 53 -8.77 11.70 2.40
C ARG A 53 -9.66 12.90 2.71
N TYR A 54 -9.05 14.04 2.99
CA TYR A 54 -9.76 15.30 3.18
C TYR A 54 -10.36 15.83 1.86
N GLN A 55 -11.34 16.72 1.95
CA GLN A 55 -11.91 17.37 0.77
C GLN A 55 -10.80 18.16 0.05
N GLY A 56 -10.67 17.97 -1.27
CA GLY A 56 -9.62 18.62 -2.06
C GLY A 56 -8.20 18.02 -1.92
N GLU A 57 -7.97 17.09 -1.00
CA GLU A 57 -6.67 16.43 -0.84
C GLU A 57 -6.42 15.44 -2.00
N THR A 58 -5.18 15.38 -2.50
CA THR A 58 -4.80 14.38 -3.53
C THR A 58 -4.53 13.02 -2.87
N ALA A 59 -4.61 11.93 -3.64
CA ALA A 59 -4.26 10.60 -3.12
C ALA A 59 -2.80 10.54 -2.63
N ALA A 60 -1.88 11.22 -3.32
CA ALA A 60 -0.48 11.29 -2.93
C ALA A 60 -0.28 12.05 -1.61
N ALA A 61 -0.98 13.17 -1.39
CA ALA A 61 -0.94 13.91 -0.13
C ALA A 61 -1.53 13.11 1.04
N CYS A 62 -2.65 12.42 0.80
CA CYS A 62 -3.25 11.51 1.78
C CYS A 62 -2.27 10.38 2.17
N LEU A 63 -1.62 9.76 1.19
CA LEU A 63 -0.59 8.74 1.42
C LEU A 63 0.61 9.28 2.20
N ALA A 64 1.10 10.47 1.87
CA ALA A 64 2.20 11.12 2.59
C ALA A 64 1.85 11.37 4.06
N ARG A 65 0.61 11.81 4.34
CA ARG A 65 0.10 12.04 5.69
C ARG A 65 -0.11 10.76 6.50
N LEU A 66 -0.64 9.70 5.87
CA LEU A 66 -0.84 8.40 6.51
C LEU A 66 0.50 7.70 6.81
N GLY A 67 1.51 7.97 5.99
CA GLY A 67 2.86 7.47 6.15
C GLY A 67 3.01 5.96 5.90
N PRO A 68 4.27 5.47 5.87
CA PRO A 68 4.56 4.09 5.49
C PRO A 68 3.90 3.03 6.38
N ALA A 69 3.81 3.29 7.70
CA ALA A 69 3.26 2.33 8.65
C ALA A 69 1.77 2.05 8.42
N GLY A 70 0.95 3.10 8.29
CA GLY A 70 -0.50 2.96 8.06
C GLY A 70 -0.82 2.31 6.71
N ILE A 71 -0.06 2.67 5.68
CA ILE A 71 -0.21 2.08 4.35
C ILE A 71 0.17 0.60 4.34
N ALA A 72 1.28 0.25 4.99
CA ALA A 72 1.73 -1.13 5.07
C ALA A 72 0.79 -2.00 5.91
N GLU A 73 0.20 -1.45 6.97
CA GLU A 73 -0.83 -2.13 7.74
C GLU A 73 -2.06 -2.43 6.88
N ALA A 74 -2.60 -1.43 6.16
CA ALA A 74 -3.73 -1.58 5.25
C ALA A 74 -3.50 -2.71 4.22
N TYR A 75 -2.28 -2.75 3.66
CA TYR A 75 -1.87 -3.71 2.67
C TYR A 75 -1.79 -5.15 3.23
N ARG A 76 -1.26 -5.30 4.45
CA ARG A 76 -1.05 -6.61 5.11
C ARG A 76 -2.31 -7.20 5.72
N GLN A 77 -3.24 -6.40 6.22
CA GLN A 77 -4.41 -6.91 6.94
C GLN A 77 -5.08 -8.06 6.15
N ALA A 78 -5.22 -9.25 6.74
CA ALA A 78 -6.08 -10.31 6.22
C ALA A 78 -7.55 -9.93 6.52
N GLN A 79 -8.53 -10.63 5.97
CA GLN A 79 -9.93 -10.42 6.34
C GLN A 79 -10.11 -10.73 7.83
N THR A 80 -9.94 -9.75 8.72
CA THR A 80 -10.63 -9.77 10.00
C THR A 80 -11.97 -9.13 9.74
N GLU A 81 -12.94 -9.98 9.44
CA GLU A 81 -14.36 -9.63 9.44
C GLU A 81 -14.69 -8.96 10.79
N LYS A 82 -14.73 -7.63 10.82
CA LYS A 82 -15.69 -6.92 11.65
C LYS A 82 -16.90 -6.61 10.79
N ARG A 83 -17.60 -7.66 10.33
CA ARG A 83 -19.04 -7.52 10.11
C ARG A 83 -19.66 -7.46 11.50
N LYS A 84 -20.14 -6.29 11.89
CA LYS A 84 -21.20 -6.19 12.90
C LYS A 84 -22.51 -6.59 12.26
#